data_AF-A0AAE4Q1A5-F1
#
_entry.id   AF-A0AAE4Q1A5-F1
#
_cell.length_a   1.000
_cell.length_b   1.000
_cell.length_c   1.000
_cell.angle_alpha   90.00
_cell.angle_beta   90.00
_cell.angle_gamma   90.00
#
_symmetry.space_group_name_H-M   'P 1'
#
loop_
_entity.id
_entity.type
_entity.pdbx_description
1 polymer ?
#
loop_
_entity_poly.entity_id
_entity_poly.type
_entity_poly.pdbx_seq_one_letter_code
_entity_poly.pdbx_strand_id
1 'polypeptide(L)'
;MKDSHIVLVDDSNSANVNFDVSTNIKEPRASDSSLHSLTEHKMELNGGYDTGIVSDDNVVDSTKLNSILASANFYEIIDVFSKMPDKSFEIIVFENSISEFLNKSKYSSILNEYRVSCDNKICFGYFVFSEPDAFANFYKEFSLSNNSPMNKSGYVNYLMVTNNAKGGNEYRISFNSDPLVKSITAQK
;
A
#
# COMPACT_ATOMS: atom_id res chain seq x y z
N MET A 1 -52.37 -3.38 15.32
CA MET A 1 -52.82 -4.79 15.38
C MET A 1 -52.44 -5.47 14.08
N LYS A 2 -51.93 -6.71 14.19
CA LYS A 2 -51.28 -7.61 13.21
C LYS A 2 -49.78 -7.33 13.02
N ASP A 3 -48.91 -7.94 13.84
CA ASP A 3 -48.46 -9.35 13.90
C ASP A 3 -47.37 -9.69 12.87
N SER A 4 -46.20 -10.04 13.41
CA SER A 4 -45.00 -10.53 12.74
C SER A 4 -45.17 -11.97 12.26
N HIS A 5 -44.55 -12.33 11.13
CA HIS A 5 -44.09 -13.71 10.90
C HIS A 5 -42.72 -13.72 10.22
N ILE A 6 -41.76 -14.33 10.91
CA ILE A 6 -40.48 -14.84 10.43
C ILE A 6 -40.75 -16.14 9.66
N VAL A 7 -40.02 -16.42 8.58
CA VAL A 7 -39.78 -17.80 8.11
C VAL A 7 -38.30 -17.97 7.79
N LEU A 8 -37.80 -19.10 8.28
CA LEU A 8 -36.42 -19.58 8.32
C LEU A 8 -36.00 -20.27 7.01
N VAL A 9 -34.68 -20.39 6.87
CA VAL A 9 -33.92 -21.16 5.87
C VAL A 9 -34.27 -22.65 5.92
N ASP A 10 -34.30 -23.34 4.77
CA ASP A 10 -34.02 -24.78 4.71
C ASP A 10 -33.35 -25.17 3.38
N ASP A 11 -32.56 -26.24 3.48
CA ASP A 11 -31.48 -26.72 2.64
C ASP A 11 -31.91 -27.45 1.34
N SER A 12 -30.90 -27.63 0.47
CA SER A 12 -30.76 -28.75 -0.50
C SER A 12 -31.59 -28.71 -1.78
N ASN A 13 -30.92 -28.43 -2.91
CA ASN A 13 -31.12 -29.29 -4.08
C ASN A 13 -29.84 -29.40 -4.93
N SER A 14 -29.27 -30.59 -4.89
CA SER A 14 -28.16 -31.11 -5.69
C SER A 14 -28.54 -31.23 -7.17
N ALA A 15 -27.69 -30.72 -8.07
CA ALA A 15 -27.64 -31.18 -9.45
C ALA A 15 -26.19 -31.46 -9.85
N ASN A 16 -25.90 -32.76 -9.99
CA ASN A 16 -24.69 -33.34 -10.55
C ASN A 16 -24.36 -32.74 -11.93
N VAL A 17 -23.11 -32.31 -12.12
CA VAL A 17 -22.47 -32.33 -13.44
C VAL A 17 -21.12 -33.02 -13.31
N ASN A 18 -21.08 -34.23 -13.84
CA ASN A 18 -19.91 -35.10 -13.92
C ASN A 18 -19.17 -34.76 -15.22
N PHE A 19 -17.90 -34.33 -15.14
CA PHE A 19 -17.00 -34.31 -16.30
C PHE A 19 -15.69 -34.99 -15.91
N ASP A 20 -15.60 -36.25 -16.33
CA ASP A 20 -14.37 -37.04 -16.38
C ASP A 20 -13.58 -36.61 -17.63
N VAL A 21 -12.39 -36.05 -17.44
CA VAL A 21 -11.37 -35.93 -18.49
C VAL A 21 -10.02 -36.31 -17.88
N SER A 22 -9.75 -37.61 -17.90
CA SER A 22 -8.43 -38.19 -17.74
C SER A 22 -7.62 -38.02 -19.04
N THR A 23 -6.78 -36.98 -19.12
CA THR A 23 -5.70 -36.92 -20.11
C THR A 23 -4.43 -36.31 -19.52
N ASN A 24 -3.44 -37.18 -19.33
CA ASN A 24 -2.00 -36.94 -19.17
C ASN A 24 -1.51 -35.49 -19.42
N ILE A 25 -1.16 -34.78 -18.34
CA ILE A 25 -0.21 -33.67 -18.42
C ILE A 25 1.11 -34.17 -17.81
N LYS A 26 2.10 -34.41 -18.68
CA LYS A 26 3.49 -34.56 -18.27
C LYS A 26 3.92 -33.27 -17.59
N GLU A 27 4.34 -33.36 -16.33
CA GLU A 27 5.08 -32.32 -15.64
C GLU A 27 6.30 -31.89 -16.47
N PRO A 28 6.53 -30.58 -16.68
CA PRO A 28 7.86 -30.13 -17.06
C PRO A 28 8.77 -30.27 -15.85
N ARG A 29 9.74 -31.18 -15.97
CA ARG A 29 10.90 -31.32 -15.10
C ARG A 29 11.48 -29.95 -14.74
N ALA A 30 11.62 -29.72 -13.44
CA ALA A 30 12.48 -28.69 -12.87
C ALA A 30 13.87 -28.77 -13.52
N SER A 31 14.31 -27.65 -14.10
CA SER A 31 15.70 -27.47 -14.48
C SER A 31 16.27 -26.43 -13.52
N ASP A 32 17.16 -26.91 -12.65
CA ASP A 32 18.03 -26.13 -11.77
C ASP A 32 18.63 -24.93 -12.52
N SER A 33 18.39 -23.72 -12.02
CA SER A 33 19.45 -22.72 -11.86
C SER A 33 18.99 -21.58 -10.95
N SER A 34 19.78 -21.36 -9.90
CA SER A 34 19.81 -20.23 -8.97
C SER A 34 18.61 -20.03 -8.04
N LEU A 35 18.46 -20.97 -7.09
CA LEU A 35 18.12 -20.64 -5.70
C LEU A 35 19.21 -19.72 -5.11
N HIS A 36 19.24 -18.45 -5.52
CA HIS A 36 19.92 -17.42 -4.76
C HIS A 36 18.87 -16.66 -3.94
N SER A 37 18.67 -17.16 -2.72
CA SER A 37 18.39 -16.34 -1.54
C SER A 37 17.17 -15.41 -1.61
N LEU A 38 16.00 -15.92 -1.99
CA LEU A 38 14.72 -15.42 -1.46
C LEU A 38 14.55 -15.99 -0.04
N THR A 39 15.47 -15.61 0.85
CA THR A 39 15.18 -15.64 2.28
C THR A 39 14.21 -14.49 2.50
N GLU A 40 12.94 -14.77 2.18
CA GLU A 40 11.80 -13.92 2.46
C GLU A 40 11.95 -13.43 3.90
N HIS A 41 12.32 -12.16 4.04
CA HIS A 41 12.09 -11.43 5.27
C HIS A 41 10.58 -11.32 5.41
N LYS A 42 9.94 -12.37 5.95
CA LYS A 42 8.79 -12.20 6.81
C LYS A 42 9.27 -11.22 7.89
N MET A 43 9.03 -9.93 7.68
CA MET A 43 8.95 -9.01 8.81
C MET A 43 7.88 -9.62 9.70
N GLU A 44 8.28 -10.22 10.82
CA GLU A 44 7.35 -10.79 11.79
C GLU A 44 6.45 -9.64 12.26
N LEU A 45 5.19 -9.63 11.81
CA LEU A 45 4.19 -8.58 12.10
C LEU A 45 3.62 -8.71 13.53
N ASN A 46 4.41 -9.23 14.48
CA ASN A 46 3.95 -9.54 15.83
C ASN A 46 4.49 -8.52 16.85
N GLY A 47 3.68 -7.48 17.10
CA GLY A 47 3.78 -6.61 18.28
C GLY A 47 4.45 -5.26 17.99
N GLY A 48 3.64 -4.19 18.02
CA GLY A 48 4.09 -2.79 18.07
C GLY A 48 5.04 -2.37 16.94
N TYR A 49 4.53 -1.66 15.94
CA TYR A 49 5.35 -1.16 14.84
C TYR A 49 6.26 -0.02 15.32
N ASP A 50 7.36 -0.36 15.99
CA ASP A 50 8.59 0.40 15.79
C ASP A 50 9.21 -0.10 14.49
N THR A 51 8.88 0.58 13.40
CA THR A 51 9.42 0.21 12.09
C THR A 51 10.92 0.49 11.99
N GLY A 52 11.48 1.30 12.91
CA GLY A 52 12.85 1.77 12.88
C GLY A 52 13.24 2.36 11.52
N ILE A 53 12.26 2.88 10.75
CA ILE A 53 12.48 3.51 9.45
C ILE A 53 13.01 4.92 9.66
N VAL A 54 12.58 5.60 10.72
CA VAL A 54 13.03 6.95 11.07
C VAL A 54 13.57 6.96 12.49
N SER A 55 14.86 7.27 12.63
CA SER A 55 15.52 7.39 13.94
C SER A 55 14.95 8.57 14.76
N ASP A 56 15.35 8.69 16.02
CA ASP A 56 14.96 9.83 16.86
C ASP A 56 15.60 11.15 16.41
N ASP A 57 16.72 11.07 15.69
CA ASP A 57 17.35 12.21 15.02
C ASP A 57 16.68 12.56 13.68
N ASN A 58 15.49 12.00 13.40
CA ASN A 58 14.70 12.28 12.20
C ASN A 58 15.41 11.90 10.88
N VAL A 59 16.19 10.82 10.93
CA VAL A 59 16.93 10.26 9.81
C VAL A 59 16.22 9.01 9.28
N VAL A 60 15.99 8.96 7.96
CA VAL A 60 15.34 7.85 7.28
C VAL A 60 16.35 6.77 6.86
N ASP A 61 16.05 5.52 7.19
CA ASP A 61 16.71 4.31 6.68
C ASP A 61 16.13 3.97 5.29
N SER A 62 16.87 4.32 4.22
CA SER A 62 16.44 4.02 2.85
C SER A 62 16.36 2.54 2.52
N THR A 63 17.16 1.69 3.18
CA THR A 63 17.18 0.26 2.87
C THR A 63 15.88 -0.37 3.32
N LYS A 64 15.47 -0.10 4.57
CA LYS A 64 14.17 -0.55 5.08
C LYS A 64 13.02 0.04 4.29
N LEU A 65 13.08 1.33 3.99
CA LEU A 65 12.03 2.02 3.22
C LEU A 65 11.86 1.42 1.82
N ASN A 66 12.95 1.21 1.10
CA ASN A 66 12.90 0.59 -0.22
C ASN A 66 12.40 -0.86 -0.15
N SER A 67 12.77 -1.59 0.90
CA SER A 67 12.28 -2.96 1.14
C SER A 67 10.76 -2.97 1.37
N ILE A 68 10.23 -1.99 2.10
CA ILE A 68 8.78 -1.83 2.31
C ILE A 68 8.09 -1.49 0.99
N LEU A 69 8.58 -0.50 0.23
CA LEU A 69 8.01 -0.15 -1.07
C LEU A 69 8.02 -1.34 -2.03
N ALA A 70 9.06 -2.17 -2.03
CA ALA A 70 9.16 -3.36 -2.87
C ALA A 70 8.38 -4.58 -2.36
N SER A 71 7.83 -4.52 -1.14
CA SER A 71 7.19 -5.68 -0.49
C SER A 71 5.96 -6.17 -1.26
N ALA A 72 5.82 -7.49 -1.42
CA ALA A 72 4.61 -8.09 -1.97
C ALA A 72 3.37 -7.79 -1.09
N ASN A 73 3.57 -7.59 0.22
CA ASN A 73 2.52 -7.34 1.20
C ASN A 73 2.34 -5.84 1.51
N PHE A 74 2.70 -4.94 0.59
CA PHE A 74 2.63 -3.49 0.81
C PHE A 74 1.24 -3.01 1.27
N TYR A 75 0.18 -3.60 0.72
CA TYR A 75 -1.19 -3.28 1.12
C TYR A 75 -1.46 -3.59 2.61
N GLU A 76 -1.00 -4.74 3.09
CA GLU A 76 -1.13 -5.15 4.49
C GLU A 76 -0.32 -4.22 5.41
N ILE A 77 0.87 -3.79 4.96
CA ILE A 77 1.69 -2.82 5.68
C ILE A 77 0.92 -1.50 5.87
N ILE A 78 0.30 -0.97 4.80
CA ILE A 78 -0.52 0.26 4.91
C ILE A 78 -1.73 0.03 5.82
N ASP A 79 -2.40 -1.13 5.74
CA ASP A 79 -3.51 -1.48 6.64
C ASP A 79 -3.11 -1.41 8.10
N VAL A 80 -1.89 -1.83 8.44
CA VAL A 80 -1.45 -1.77 9.83
C VAL A 80 -1.11 -0.34 10.25
N PHE A 81 -0.49 0.46 9.38
CA PHE A 81 -0.30 1.90 9.62
C PHE A 81 -1.63 2.63 9.90
N SER A 82 -2.71 2.23 9.22
CA SER A 82 -4.04 2.81 9.45
C SER A 82 -4.61 2.54 10.85
N LYS A 83 -4.15 1.47 11.52
CA LYS A 83 -4.67 0.97 12.80
C LYS A 83 -3.74 1.26 13.97
N MET A 84 -2.69 2.06 13.77
CA MET A 84 -1.76 2.41 14.85
C MET A 84 -2.49 3.18 15.95
N PRO A 85 -2.44 2.71 17.21
CA PRO A 85 -3.19 3.31 18.32
C PRO A 85 -2.65 4.67 18.75
N ASP A 86 -1.35 4.94 18.55
CA ASP A 86 -0.65 6.11 19.09
C ASP A 86 -0.43 7.23 18.03
N LYS A 87 -1.28 7.28 17.01
CA LYS A 87 -1.22 8.32 15.98
C LYS A 87 -1.65 9.67 16.56
N SER A 88 -0.82 10.70 16.40
CA SER A 88 -1.12 12.03 16.91
C SER A 88 -2.31 12.66 16.17
N PHE A 89 -3.00 13.58 16.83
CA PHE A 89 -4.12 14.29 16.22
C PHE A 89 -3.69 15.07 14.96
N GLU A 90 -2.51 15.67 14.98
CA GLU A 90 -1.92 16.40 13.86
C GLU A 90 -1.73 15.49 12.64
N ILE A 91 -1.30 14.25 12.85
CA ILE A 91 -1.14 13.28 11.75
C ILE A 91 -2.49 12.81 11.21
N ILE A 92 -3.49 12.62 12.07
CA ILE A 92 -4.85 12.31 11.62
C ILE A 92 -5.39 13.45 10.74
N VAL A 93 -5.19 14.70 11.14
CA VAL A 93 -5.56 15.88 10.34
C VAL A 93 -4.78 15.91 9.03
N PHE A 94 -3.49 15.60 9.06
CA PHE A 94 -2.64 15.53 7.87
C PHE A 94 -3.12 14.45 6.88
N GLU A 95 -3.40 13.24 7.32
CA GLU A 95 -3.98 12.15 6.50
C GLU A 95 -5.31 12.56 5.85
N ASN A 96 -6.17 13.22 6.61
CA ASN A 96 -7.44 13.73 6.10
C ASN A 96 -7.23 14.80 5.03
N SER A 97 -6.24 15.68 5.20
CA SER A 97 -5.90 16.71 4.20
C SER A 97 -5.44 16.11 2.87
N ILE A 98 -4.74 14.97 2.92
CA ILE A 98 -4.33 14.22 1.72
C ILE A 98 -5.56 13.66 1.01
N SER A 99 -6.49 13.05 1.76
CA SER A 99 -7.74 12.52 1.20
C SER A 99 -8.57 13.64 0.56
N GLU A 100 -8.66 14.81 1.21
CA GLU A 100 -9.31 15.99 0.64
C GLU A 100 -8.64 16.48 -0.65
N PHE A 101 -7.30 16.54 -0.66
CA PHE A 101 -6.53 16.90 -1.85
C PHE A 101 -6.85 15.96 -3.02
N LEU A 102 -6.85 14.65 -2.77
CA LEU A 102 -7.13 13.64 -3.80
C LEU A 102 -8.55 13.76 -4.35
N ASN A 103 -9.53 14.00 -3.48
CA ASN A 103 -10.93 14.18 -3.87
C ASN A 103 -11.16 15.46 -4.69
N LYS A 104 -10.41 16.54 -4.41
CA LYS A 104 -10.50 17.82 -5.15
C LYS A 104 -9.62 17.84 -6.39
N SER A 105 -8.70 16.89 -6.54
CA SER A 105 -7.77 16.86 -7.65
C SER A 105 -8.47 16.48 -8.95
N LYS A 106 -7.96 17.01 -10.07
CA LYS A 106 -8.36 16.62 -11.43
C LYS A 106 -8.10 15.13 -11.73
N TYR A 107 -7.28 14.47 -10.91
CA TYR A 107 -6.98 13.05 -11.04
C TYR A 107 -8.03 12.13 -10.39
N SER A 108 -8.98 12.66 -9.63
CA SER A 108 -9.99 11.88 -8.91
C SER A 108 -10.78 10.92 -9.82
N SER A 109 -11.06 11.30 -11.07
CA SER A 109 -11.82 10.45 -12.02
C SER A 109 -11.00 9.32 -12.63
N ILE A 110 -9.67 9.40 -12.58
CA ILE A 110 -8.76 8.39 -13.15
C ILE A 110 -7.99 7.62 -12.07
N LEU A 111 -8.19 7.97 -10.79
CA LEU A 111 -7.64 7.29 -9.64
C LEU A 111 -8.60 6.17 -9.24
N ASN A 112 -8.36 4.97 -9.76
CA ASN A 112 -9.23 3.81 -9.53
C ASN A 112 -9.22 3.35 -8.07
N GLU A 113 -8.05 3.41 -7.45
CA GLU A 113 -7.83 2.94 -6.09
C GLU A 113 -6.71 3.77 -5.46
N TYR A 114 -6.89 4.17 -4.21
CA TYR A 114 -5.80 4.71 -3.41
C TYR A 114 -5.99 4.36 -1.94
N ARG A 115 -4.86 4.34 -1.23
CA ARG A 115 -4.85 4.40 0.22
C ARG A 115 -3.61 5.16 0.66
N VAL A 116 -3.76 5.95 1.71
CA VAL A 116 -2.65 6.62 2.38
C VAL A 116 -2.79 6.32 3.87
N SER A 117 -1.69 5.97 4.51
CA SER A 117 -1.61 5.82 5.96
C SER A 117 -0.23 6.19 6.45
N CYS A 118 -0.19 6.81 7.60
CA CYS A 118 0.95 7.46 8.21
C CYS A 118 1.06 7.03 9.67
N ASP A 119 2.30 7.04 10.15
CA ASP A 119 2.60 7.15 11.57
C ASP A 119 3.03 8.60 11.89
N ASN A 120 3.60 8.80 13.07
CA ASN A 120 4.05 10.11 13.54
C ASN A 120 5.30 10.67 12.86
N LYS A 121 5.92 9.93 11.93
CA LYS A 121 7.13 10.36 11.19
C LYS A 121 6.97 10.20 9.68
N ILE A 122 6.30 9.14 9.22
CA ILE A 122 6.28 8.68 7.84
C ILE A 122 4.89 8.30 7.34
N CYS A 123 4.65 8.52 6.05
CA CYS A 123 3.46 8.07 5.33
C CYS A 123 3.84 7.08 4.23
N PHE A 124 2.94 6.14 4.01
CA PHE A 124 2.90 5.26 2.84
C PHE A 124 1.60 5.46 2.10
N GLY A 125 1.69 5.56 0.78
CA GLY A 125 0.55 5.60 -0.11
C GLY A 125 0.69 4.61 -1.23
N TYR A 126 -0.41 3.99 -1.65
CA TYR A 126 -0.47 3.34 -2.95
C TYR A 126 -1.56 4.01 -3.79
N PHE A 127 -1.31 4.07 -5.10
CA PHE A 127 -2.18 4.72 -6.07
C PHE A 127 -2.26 3.86 -7.33
N VAL A 128 -3.47 3.59 -7.80
CA VAL A 128 -3.73 2.87 -9.04
C VAL A 128 -4.48 3.80 -9.98
N PHE A 129 -3.86 4.10 -11.12
CA PHE A 129 -4.45 4.96 -12.14
C PHE A 129 -4.97 4.12 -13.30
N SER A 130 -6.10 4.51 -13.89
CA SER A 130 -6.56 3.95 -15.17
C SER A 130 -5.66 4.36 -16.33
N GLU A 131 -4.98 5.51 -16.20
CA GLU A 131 -4.05 6.07 -17.18
C GLU A 131 -2.62 6.10 -16.61
N PRO A 132 -1.72 5.19 -17.01
CA PRO A 132 -0.35 5.11 -16.47
C PRO A 132 0.45 6.42 -16.60
N ASP A 133 0.27 7.15 -17.70
CA ASP A 133 1.02 8.38 -17.96
C ASP A 133 0.59 9.55 -17.07
N ALA A 134 -0.57 9.45 -16.41
CA ALA A 134 -1.07 10.49 -15.53
C ALA A 134 -0.28 10.58 -14.21
N PHE A 135 0.38 9.49 -13.80
CA PHE A 135 1.11 9.45 -12.53
C PHE A 135 2.21 10.51 -12.45
N ALA A 136 3.00 10.72 -13.50
CA ALA A 136 4.10 11.68 -13.44
C ALA A 136 3.60 13.11 -13.16
N ASN A 137 2.47 13.48 -13.75
CA ASN A 137 1.86 14.78 -13.51
C ASN A 137 1.21 14.84 -12.12
N PHE A 138 0.52 13.77 -11.71
CA PHE A 138 -0.02 13.64 -10.35
C PHE A 138 1.07 13.79 -9.30
N TYR A 139 2.16 13.04 -9.43
CA TYR A 139 3.29 13.05 -8.51
C TYR A 139 3.86 14.46 -8.38
N LYS A 140 4.03 15.18 -9.50
CA LYS A 140 4.48 16.58 -9.49
C LYS A 140 3.51 17.50 -8.75
N GLU A 141 2.20 17.33 -8.95
CA GLU A 141 1.18 18.11 -8.25
C GLU A 141 1.16 17.80 -6.75
N PHE A 142 1.21 16.51 -6.41
CA PHE A 142 1.18 15.97 -5.06
C PHE A 142 2.41 16.36 -4.25
N SER A 143 3.62 16.38 -4.84
CA SER A 143 4.87 16.60 -4.12
C SER A 143 5.45 18.01 -4.23
N LEU A 144 5.17 18.75 -5.31
CA LEU A 144 5.86 20.01 -5.60
C LEU A 144 4.94 21.22 -5.79
N SER A 145 3.61 21.04 -5.86
CA SER A 145 2.71 22.17 -6.08
C SER A 145 2.53 23.02 -4.81
N ASN A 146 2.08 24.26 -4.99
CA ASN A 146 1.70 25.12 -3.86
C ASN A 146 0.49 24.61 -3.09
N ASN A 147 -0.31 23.72 -3.70
CA ASN A 147 -1.48 23.09 -3.09
C ASN A 147 -1.16 21.66 -2.63
N SER A 148 0.11 21.26 -2.67
CA SER A 148 0.55 19.95 -2.20
C SER A 148 0.13 19.78 -0.73
N PRO A 149 -0.46 18.63 -0.38
CA PRO A 149 -0.75 18.32 1.02
C PRO A 149 0.53 17.89 1.76
N MET A 150 1.65 17.67 1.05
CA MET A 150 2.89 17.20 1.64
C MET A 150 3.67 18.33 2.31
N ASN A 151 4.45 17.97 3.33
CA ASN A 151 5.47 18.85 3.86
C ASN A 151 6.52 19.16 2.78
N LYS A 152 6.84 20.44 2.57
CA LYS A 152 7.86 20.86 1.59
C LYS A 152 9.28 20.50 2.03
N SER A 153 9.50 20.33 3.32
CA SER A 153 10.74 19.84 3.89
C SER A 153 10.72 18.32 3.93
N GLY A 154 11.83 17.70 3.53
CA GLY A 154 12.03 16.29 3.78
C GLY A 154 12.21 15.45 2.53
N TYR A 155 11.62 14.26 2.57
CA TYR A 155 11.90 13.19 1.62
C TYR A 155 10.60 12.73 0.98
N VAL A 156 10.70 12.37 -0.30
CA VAL A 156 9.66 11.67 -1.03
C VAL A 156 10.33 10.63 -1.90
N ASN A 157 9.80 9.41 -1.89
CA ASN A 157 10.28 8.33 -2.72
C ASN A 157 9.09 7.58 -3.29
N TYR A 158 9.24 7.02 -4.49
CA TYR A 158 8.20 6.20 -5.09
C TYR A 158 8.78 5.02 -5.85
N LEU A 159 7.98 3.96 -5.96
CA LEU A 159 8.23 2.78 -6.76
C LEU A 159 7.00 2.50 -7.62
N MET A 160 7.22 2.27 -8.91
CA MET A 160 6.19 1.72 -9.80
C MET A 160 6.31 0.20 -9.81
N VAL A 161 5.20 -0.48 -9.52
CA VAL A 161 5.05 -1.93 -9.64
C VAL A 161 4.14 -2.20 -10.84
N THR A 162 4.71 -2.76 -11.89
CA THR A 162 3.98 -3.14 -13.10
C THR A 162 3.39 -4.52 -12.96
N ASN A 163 2.25 -4.76 -13.62
CA ASN A 163 1.56 -6.05 -13.62
C ASN A 163 1.33 -6.56 -12.18
N ASN A 164 0.75 -5.71 -11.33
CA ASN A 164 0.37 -6.12 -9.98
C ASN A 164 -0.61 -7.32 -10.03
N ALA A 165 -0.95 -7.88 -8.87
CA ALA A 165 -1.86 -9.04 -8.81
C ALA A 165 -3.25 -8.81 -9.47
N LYS A 166 -3.63 -7.55 -9.73
CA LYS A 166 -4.87 -7.14 -10.41
C LYS A 166 -4.66 -6.78 -11.89
N GLY A 167 -3.46 -6.96 -12.45
CA GLY A 167 -3.14 -6.70 -13.86
C GLY A 167 -2.93 -5.22 -14.22
N GLY A 168 -2.72 -4.35 -13.22
CA GLY A 168 -2.51 -2.91 -13.41
C GLY A 168 -1.15 -2.41 -12.94
N ASN A 169 -0.91 -1.11 -13.13
CA ASN A 169 0.23 -0.41 -12.56
C ASN A 169 -0.14 0.15 -11.18
N GLU A 170 0.67 -0.19 -10.18
CA GLU A 170 0.56 0.33 -8.82
C GLU A 170 1.74 1.27 -8.56
N TYR A 171 1.45 2.47 -8.08
CA TYR A 171 2.46 3.42 -7.65
C TYR A 171 2.48 3.49 -6.13
N ARG A 172 3.60 3.12 -5.55
CA ARG A 172 3.83 3.12 -4.11
C ARG A 172 4.68 4.32 -3.77
N ILE A 173 4.20 5.19 -2.89
CA ILE A 173 4.89 6.40 -2.47
C ILE A 173 5.15 6.31 -0.98
N SER A 174 6.29 6.83 -0.56
CA SER A 174 6.58 7.13 0.85
C SER A 174 7.01 8.58 0.96
N PHE A 175 6.58 9.25 2.02
CA PHE A 175 6.91 10.64 2.29
C PHE A 175 6.77 10.96 3.77
N ASN A 176 7.41 12.03 4.25
CA ASN A 176 7.34 12.39 5.66
C ASN A 176 5.99 12.97 6.07
N SER A 177 5.46 12.47 7.18
CA SER A 177 4.28 13.03 7.86
C SER A 177 4.67 14.16 8.81
N ASP A 178 5.85 14.06 9.44
CA ASP A 178 6.46 15.11 10.26
C ASP A 178 7.39 16.00 9.40
N PRO A 179 7.20 17.34 9.35
CA PRO A 179 8.08 18.25 8.62
C PRO A 179 9.54 18.29 9.13
N LEU A 180 9.83 17.78 10.33
CA LEU A 180 11.18 17.70 10.90
C LEU A 180 12.02 16.57 10.30
N VAL A 181 11.40 15.59 9.64
CA VAL A 181 12.10 14.49 8.95
C VAL A 181 12.73 15.01 7.66
N LYS A 182 14.06 15.17 7.66
CA LYS A 182 14.77 15.97 6.64
C LYS A 182 15.65 15.20 5.67
N SER A 183 15.98 13.92 5.90
CA SER A 183 16.83 13.19 4.95
C SER A 183 16.80 11.67 5.04
N ILE A 184 17.14 11.03 3.92
CA ILE A 184 17.69 9.69 3.85
C ILE A 184 19.17 9.78 4.22
N THR A 185 19.56 9.30 5.40
CA THR A 185 20.98 9.00 5.64
C THR A 185 21.08 7.50 5.83
N ALA A 186 21.70 6.82 4.85
CA ALA A 186 22.09 5.43 5.06
C ALA A 186 23.00 5.38 6.30
N GLN A 187 22.61 4.63 7.32
CA GLN A 187 23.56 4.26 8.36
C GLN A 187 24.68 3.49 7.64
N LYS A 188 25.89 4.06 7.67
CA LYS A 188 27.10 3.47 7.11
C LYS A 188 27.51 2.23 7.88
#